data_AF-A0A2V1B3F9-F1
#
_entry.id   AF-A0A2V1B3F9-F1
#
_cell.length_a   1.000
_cell.length_b   1.000
_cell.length_c   1.000
_cell.angle_alpha   90.00
_cell.angle_beta   90.00
_cell.angle_gamma   90.00
#
_symmetry.space_group_name_H-M   'P 1'
#
loop_
_entity.id
_entity.type
_entity.pdbx_description
1 polymer ?
#
loop_
_entity_poly.entity_id
_entity_poly.type
_entity_poly.pdbx_seq_one_letter_code
_entity_poly.pdbx_strand_id
1 'polypeptide(L)'
;VLRVLLKNPWDDYSYIRHVGPTTLTLRKASSFQLANIREVSPFEVLGDPPILPQIQHPNIATIEDIYCYDDKIFVVTEHLDVSFAQLEFQKYDLEEREIATILTEV
;
A
#
# COMPACT_ATOMS: atom_id res chain seq x y z
N VAL A 1 -12.07 9.01 6.79
CA VAL A 1 -13.13 8.63 5.84
C VAL A 1 -12.44 8.25 4.55
N LEU A 2 -12.59 6.99 4.11
CA LEU A 2 -12.04 6.51 2.85
C LEU A 2 -12.68 7.25 1.68
N ARG A 3 -11.87 7.65 0.69
CA ARG A 3 -12.35 8.30 -0.54
C ARG A 3 -12.30 7.32 -1.69
N VAL A 4 -13.40 7.23 -2.43
CA VAL A 4 -13.49 6.48 -3.69
C VAL A 4 -13.67 7.49 -4.82
N LEU A 5 -12.78 7.46 -5.80
CA LEU A 5 -12.67 8.45 -6.86
C LEU A 5 -12.87 7.79 -8.23
N LEU A 6 -13.86 8.25 -8.99
CA LEU A 6 -14.14 7.77 -10.34
C LEU A 6 -13.33 8.56 -11.38
N LYS A 7 -12.00 8.48 -11.29
CA LYS A 7 -11.07 9.18 -12.21
C LYS A 7 -9.74 8.46 -12.28
N ASN A 8 -8.87 8.92 -13.18
CA ASN A 8 -7.54 8.36 -13.35
C ASN A 8 -6.63 8.71 -12.14
N PRO A 9 -6.02 7.73 -11.45
CA PRO A 9 -5.09 8.01 -10.34
C PRO A 9 -3.86 8.82 -10.77
N TRP A 10 -3.44 8.68 -12.03
CA TRP A 10 -2.29 9.39 -12.59
C TRP A 10 -2.53 10.89 -12.77
N ASP A 11 -3.76 11.36 -12.57
CA ASP A 11 -4.05 12.81 -12.50
C ASP A 11 -3.48 13.39 -11.20
N ASP A 12 -3.58 12.66 -10.08
CA ASP A 12 -3.17 13.10 -8.74
C ASP A 12 -1.76 12.65 -8.35
N TYR A 13 -1.26 11.58 -8.96
CA TYR A 13 0.02 10.96 -8.63
C TYR A 13 0.98 10.90 -9.82
N SER A 14 2.26 11.10 -9.55
CA SER A 14 3.35 10.95 -10.50
C SER A 14 4.09 9.63 -10.26
N TYR A 15 4.36 8.90 -11.34
CA TYR A 15 5.15 7.66 -11.29
C TYR A 15 6.59 7.93 -10.84
N ILE A 16 7.12 7.05 -9.97
CA ILE A 16 8.55 7.01 -9.62
C ILE A 16 9.18 5.70 -10.12
N ARG A 17 8.71 4.55 -9.64
CA ARG A 17 9.22 3.22 -9.99
C ARG A 17 8.25 2.10 -9.63
N HIS A 18 8.42 0.91 -10.22
CA HIS A 18 7.76 -0.32 -9.77
C HIS A 18 8.53 -1.01 -8.63
N VAL A 19 7.78 -1.57 -7.67
CA VAL A 19 8.30 -2.36 -6.55
C VAL A 19 7.42 -3.62 -6.42
N GLY A 20 7.82 -4.71 -7.06
CA GLY A 20 6.99 -5.92 -7.12
C GLY A 20 5.63 -5.64 -7.81
N PRO A 21 4.49 -5.99 -7.18
CA PRO A 21 3.16 -5.73 -7.75
C PRO A 21 2.65 -4.30 -7.53
N THR A 22 3.42 -3.44 -6.86
CA THR A 22 3.01 -2.06 -6.55
C THR A 22 3.85 -1.04 -7.32
N THR A 23 3.30 0.16 -7.45
CA THR A 23 3.98 1.31 -8.05
C THR A 23 4.21 2.35 -6.99
N LEU A 24 5.47 2.72 -6.77
CA LEU A 24 5.83 3.85 -5.93
C LEU A 24 5.55 5.15 -6.68
N THR A 25 4.82 6.05 -6.03
CA THR A 25 4.34 7.31 -6.61
C THR A 25 4.55 8.50 -5.70
N LEU A 26 4.57 9.69 -6.29
CA LEU A 26 4.59 10.97 -5.59
C LEU A 26 3.25 11.68 -5.78
N ARG A 27 2.61 12.12 -4.71
CA ARG A 27 1.41 12.93 -4.80
C ARG A 27 1.73 14.31 -5.37
N LYS A 28 1.02 14.76 -6.40
CA LYS A 28 1.27 16.07 -7.06
C LYS A 28 0.81 17.26 -6.23
N ALA A 29 -0.28 17.11 -5.48
CA ALA A 29 -0.90 18.17 -4.71
C ALA A 29 -0.19 18.47 -3.37
N SER A 30 0.88 17.73 -3.04
CA SER A 30 1.59 17.88 -1.76
C SER A 30 3.08 17.67 -1.98
N SER A 31 3.91 18.55 -1.41
CA SER A 31 5.36 18.41 -1.46
C SER A 31 5.78 17.13 -0.71
N PHE A 32 6.43 16.19 -1.42
CA PHE A 32 7.12 15.03 -0.84
C PHE A 32 6.26 13.94 -0.18
N GLN A 33 4.97 13.80 -0.52
CA GLN A 33 4.18 12.67 -0.03
C GLN A 33 4.30 11.47 -0.99
N LEU A 34 5.02 10.43 -0.55
CA LEU A 34 5.10 9.15 -1.25
C LEU A 34 3.88 8.28 -0.94
N ALA A 35 3.43 7.53 -1.95
CA ALA A 35 2.36 6.56 -1.82
C ALA A 35 2.58 5.36 -2.74
N ASN A 36 2.02 4.22 -2.38
CA ASN A 36 2.03 3.03 -3.21
C ASN A 36 0.67 2.87 -3.90
N ILE A 37 0.68 2.74 -5.22
CA ILE A 37 -0.52 2.43 -6.02
C ILE A 37 -0.43 0.99 -6.49
N ARG A 38 -1.49 0.22 -6.23
CA ARG A 38 -1.64 -1.15 -6.71
C ARG A 38 -2.93 -1.29 -7.50
N GLU A 39 -2.83 -1.88 -8.70
CA GLU A 39 -4.00 -2.39 -9.42
C GLU A 39 -4.47 -3.68 -8.74
N VAL A 40 -5.76 -3.75 -8.44
CA VAL A 40 -6.38 -4.90 -7.77
C VAL A 40 -7.53 -5.42 -8.61
N SER A 41 -7.73 -6.73 -8.59
CA SER A 41 -8.88 -7.33 -9.26
C SER A 41 -10.17 -6.84 -8.59
N PRO A 42 -11.24 -6.56 -9.35
CA PRO A 42 -12.55 -6.23 -8.77
C PRO A 42 -13.01 -7.27 -7.73
N PHE A 43 -12.69 -8.55 -7.95
CA PHE A 43 -13.03 -9.63 -7.02
C PHE A 43 -12.18 -9.64 -5.74
N GLU A 44 -10.95 -9.11 -5.77
CA GLU A 44 -10.11 -8.95 -4.57
C GLU A 44 -10.63 -7.83 -3.66
N VAL A 45 -11.29 -6.83 -4.23
CA VAL A 45 -11.90 -5.71 -3.49
C VAL A 45 -13.32 -6.07 -2.99
N LEU A 46 -14.03 -6.92 -3.72
CA LEU A 46 -15.43 -7.28 -3.47
C LEU A 46 -15.62 -8.59 -2.69
N GLY A 47 -14.56 -9.36 -2.46
CA GLY A 47 -14.62 -10.63 -1.72
C GLY A 47 -15.06 -10.48 -0.25
N ASP A 48 -14.87 -9.28 0.33
CA ASP A 48 -15.41 -8.83 1.63
C ASP A 48 -15.28 -7.28 1.76
N PRO A 49 -16.30 -6.46 1.44
CA PRO A 49 -16.26 -5.01 1.69
C PRO A 49 -16.97 -4.64 3.01
N PRO A 50 -16.57 -3.61 3.82
CA PRO A 50 -15.39 -2.74 3.79
C PRO A 50 -14.73 -2.70 5.19
N ILE A 51 -14.03 -3.76 5.61
CA ILE A 51 -13.38 -3.75 6.93
C ILE A 51 -12.01 -3.05 6.85
N LEU A 52 -11.26 -3.29 5.77
CA LEU A 52 -9.92 -2.71 5.57
C LEU A 52 -9.86 -1.18 5.70
N PRO A 53 -10.81 -0.39 5.15
CA PRO A 53 -10.77 1.07 5.31
C PRO A 53 -11.11 1.55 6.73
N GLN A 54 -11.71 0.69 7.56
CA GLN A 54 -12.08 0.98 8.95
C GLN A 54 -11.00 0.52 9.94
N ILE A 55 -10.08 -0.34 9.50
CA ILE A 55 -8.96 -0.79 10.32
C ILE A 55 -7.91 0.32 10.34
N GLN A 56 -7.84 1.01 11.47
CA GLN A 56 -6.76 1.94 11.80
C GLN A 56 -5.91 1.30 12.89
N HIS A 57 -4.74 0.80 12.52
CA HIS A 57 -3.81 0.16 13.44
C HIS A 57 -2.38 0.52 13.02
N PRO A 58 -1.45 0.82 13.96
CA PRO A 58 -0.08 1.19 13.62
C PRO A 58 0.65 0.15 12.74
N ASN A 59 0.26 -1.12 12.81
CA ASN A 59 0.90 -2.22 12.07
C ASN A 59 0.12 -2.63 10.81
N ILE A 60 -0.90 -1.86 10.42
CA ILE A 60 -1.71 -2.12 9.23
C ILE A 60 -1.65 -0.89 8.34
N ALA A 61 -1.13 -1.07 7.12
CA ALA A 61 -0.94 0.01 6.17
C ALA A 61 -2.26 0.74 5.89
N THR A 62 -2.21 2.06 6.01
CA THR A 62 -3.36 2.93 5.81
C THR A 62 -3.71 3.01 4.32
N ILE A 63 -4.98 2.78 4.01
CA ILE A 63 -5.53 3.05 2.67
C ILE A 63 -5.87 4.55 2.60
N GLU A 64 -5.20 5.28 1.72
CA GLU A 64 -5.38 6.72 1.55
C GLU A 64 -6.58 7.02 0.64
N ASP A 65 -6.59 6.42 -0.54
CA ASP A 65 -7.57 6.68 -1.61
C ASP A 65 -7.81 5.41 -2.44
N ILE A 66 -8.99 5.26 -3.03
CA ILE A 66 -9.32 4.22 -4.02
C ILE A 66 -9.76 4.90 -5.31
N TYR A 67 -9.22 4.46 -6.44
CA TYR A 67 -9.59 4.96 -7.76
C TYR A 67 -10.25 3.86 -8.58
N CYS A 68 -11.35 4.19 -9.26
CA CYS A 68 -11.95 3.34 -10.27
C CYS A 68 -11.82 4.04 -11.62
N TYR A 69 -11.08 3.43 -12.54
CA TYR A 69 -10.80 3.99 -13.86
C TYR A 69 -10.63 2.87 -14.88
N ASP A 70 -11.30 2.96 -16.03
CA ASP A 70 -11.17 2.00 -17.14
C ASP A 70 -11.44 0.54 -16.71
N ASP A 71 -12.55 0.32 -15.98
CA ASP A 71 -12.93 -0.97 -15.38
C ASP A 71 -11.89 -1.61 -14.43
N LYS A 72 -10.87 -0.85 -14.04
CA LYS A 72 -9.83 -1.24 -13.10
C LYS A 72 -10.01 -0.52 -11.77
N ILE A 73 -9.61 -1.19 -10.70
CA ILE A 73 -9.55 -0.61 -9.36
C ILE A 73 -8.09 -0.43 -8.97
N PHE A 74 -7.75 0.76 -8.50
CA PHE A 74 -6.44 1.10 -7.97
C PHE A 74 -6.59 1.48 -6.50
N VAL A 75 -5.81 0.84 -5.65
CA VAL A 75 -5.76 1.14 -4.21
C VAL A 75 -4.48 1.91 -3.95
N VAL A 76 -4.61 3.05 -3.28
CA VAL A 76 -3.50 3.86 -2.81
C VAL A 76 -3.30 3.62 -1.33
N THR A 77 -2.10 3.21 -0.94
CA THR A 77 -1.70 3.04 0.45
C THR A 77 -0.51 3.91 0.78
N GLU A 78 -0.29 4.13 2.07
CA GLU A 78 0.94 4.77 2.53
C GLU A 78 2.19 4.04 2.01
N HIS A 79 3.29 4.79 1.89
CA HIS A 79 4.57 4.21 1.57
C HIS A 79 5.25 3.70 2.85
N LEU A 80 5.53 2.39 2.88
CA LEU A 80 6.41 1.78 3.88
C LEU A 80 7.80 1.61 3.29
N ASP A 81 8.83 2.11 3.99
CA ASP A 81 10.21 2.17 3.49
C ASP A 81 10.83 0.78 3.25
N VAL A 82 10.40 -0.23 4.03
CA VAL A 82 10.95 -1.58 4.02
C VAL A 82 9.82 -2.60 4.02
N SER A 83 10.01 -3.68 3.24
CA SER A 83 9.15 -4.86 3.29
C SER A 83 9.95 -6.10 3.69
N PHE A 84 9.30 -7.06 4.34
CA PHE A 84 9.92 -8.34 4.70
C PHE A 84 10.48 -9.10 3.48
N ALA A 85 9.87 -8.96 2.30
CA ALA A 85 10.34 -9.58 1.07
C ALA A 85 11.67 -9.01 0.56
N GLN A 86 12.06 -7.80 0.99
CA GLN A 86 13.34 -7.18 0.65
C GLN A 86 14.45 -7.53 1.65
N LEU A 87 14.11 -8.10 2.80
CA LEU A 87 15.09 -8.53 3.79
C LEU A 87 15.68 -9.86 3.32
N GLU A 88 17.00 -9.91 3.15
CA GLU A 88 17.73 -11.11 2.73
C GLU A 88 17.85 -12.12 3.89
N PHE A 89 16.71 -12.60 4.41
CA PHE A 89 16.66 -13.57 5.52
C PHE A 89 17.38 -14.90 5.22
N GLN A 90 17.63 -15.19 3.95
CA GLN A 90 18.40 -16.35 3.53
C GLN A 90 19.92 -16.16 3.69
N LYS A 91 20.37 -14.90 3.84
CA LYS A 91 21.78 -14.53 3.91
C LYS A 91 22.17 -14.01 5.30
N TYR A 92 21.21 -13.44 6.02
CA TYR A 92 21.38 -12.97 7.39
C TYR A 92 20.29 -13.58 8.26
N ASP A 93 20.70 -14.40 9.22
CA ASP A 93 19.80 -14.90 10.25
C ASP A 93 19.33 -13.73 11.13
N LEU A 94 18.04 -13.67 11.40
CA LEU A 94 17.48 -12.74 12.38
C LEU A 94 17.87 -13.18 13.80
N GLU A 95 18.28 -12.24 14.62
CA GLU A 95 18.45 -12.49 16.05
C GLU A 95 17.09 -12.75 16.70
N GLU A 96 17.07 -13.56 17.77
CA GLU A 96 15.84 -13.87 18.53
C GLU A 96 15.09 -12.60 18.95
N ARG A 97 15.84 -11.55 19.30
CA ARG A 97 15.28 -10.24 19.65
C ARG A 97 14.55 -9.56 18.48
N GLU A 98 15.10 -9.66 17.27
CA GLU A 98 14.50 -9.09 16.06
C GLU A 98 13.21 -9.84 15.71
N ILE A 99 13.24 -11.17 15.80
CA ILE A 99 12.07 -12.04 15.62
C ILE A 99 10.99 -11.69 16.64
N ALA A 100 11.33 -11.60 17.93
CA ALA A 100 10.39 -11.27 18.99
C ALA A 100 9.75 -9.88 18.80
N THR A 101 10.52 -8.91 18.29
CA THR A 101 10.02 -7.57 17.99
C THR A 101 8.98 -7.63 16.87
N ILE A 102 9.27 -8.36 15.79
CA ILE A 102 8.31 -8.55 14.68
C ILE A 102 7.04 -9.23 15.18
N LEU A 103 7.17 -10.33 15.94
CA LEU A 103 6.03 -11.10 16.45
C LEU A 103 5.14 -10.32 17.43
N THR A 104 5.68 -9.31 18.13
CA THR A 104 4.89 -8.48 19.04
C THR A 104 3.95 -7.54 18.28
N GLU A 105 4.27 -7.24 17.02
CA GLU A 105 3.55 -6.28 16.19
C GLU A 105 2.62 -6.94 15.16
N VAL A 106 2.58 -8.28 15.08
CA VAL A 106 1.79 -9.08 14.10
C VAL A 106 0.55 -9.71 14.72
#